data_AF-A0A7M3TD31-F1
#
_entry.id   AF-A0A7M3TD31-F1
#
_cell.length_a   1.000
_cell.length_b   1.000
_cell.length_c   1.000
_cell.angle_alpha   90.00
_cell.angle_beta   90.00
_cell.angle_gamma   90.00
#
_symmetry.space_group_name_H-M   'P 1'
#
loop_
_entity.id
_entity.type
_entity.pdbx_description
1 polymer ?
#
loop_
_entity_poly.entity_id
_entity_poly.type
_entity_poly.pdbx_seq_one_letter_code
_entity_poly.pdbx_strand_id
1 'polypeptide(L)'
;MNRIIKFSTIIFLSIIAYACAIISKDNFVYLGHPKSYPDYNIYYDKSEKMYLFIDKDGCFDKDVDGPGTCFALNHKEADDFVGNILPKMLDRRSKILEESNKEKIIKYLKESNRNAVTKVIDTTGIKVTPVKDIEVDGKKQYHLVSRKYNVKVNLRIILDKAGKGNDLRVLYSLKIPGVIDMPNISLKPFMLDPEFLDRVMDKKYIKDAEQREKSNLEQRKKEKQKFKELNHYLDNNLEVK
;
A
#
# COMPACT_ATOMS: atom_id res chain seq x y z
N MET A 1 49.51 -19.32 -15.30
CA MET A 1 48.54 -18.56 -14.47
C MET A 1 48.18 -17.28 -15.20
N ASN A 2 46.92 -17.07 -15.65
CA ASN A 2 46.30 -15.75 -15.99
C ASN A 2 45.07 -15.77 -16.95
N ARG A 3 44.40 -16.92 -17.17
CA ARG A 3 43.10 -16.91 -17.90
C ARG A 3 41.88 -17.31 -17.05
N ILE A 4 42.07 -18.04 -15.95
CA ILE A 4 40.97 -18.50 -15.09
C ILE A 4 40.47 -17.40 -14.13
N ILE A 5 41.33 -16.43 -13.77
CA ILE A 5 41.01 -15.35 -12.83
C ILE A 5 40.13 -14.26 -13.46
N LYS A 6 40.05 -14.19 -14.80
CA LYS A 6 39.23 -13.19 -15.51
C LYS A 6 37.76 -13.59 -15.67
N PHE A 7 37.43 -14.88 -15.56
CA PHE A 7 36.04 -15.34 -15.66
C PHE A 7 35.31 -15.35 -14.30
N SER A 8 36.03 -15.46 -13.19
CA SER A 8 35.42 -15.40 -11.86
C SER A 8 34.99 -13.98 -11.46
N THR A 9 35.66 -12.94 -11.96
CA THR A 9 35.33 -11.53 -11.67
C THR A 9 34.07 -11.06 -12.39
N ILE A 10 33.76 -11.60 -13.58
CA ILE A 10 32.51 -11.28 -14.31
C ILE A 10 31.30 -11.96 -13.63
N ILE A 11 31.46 -13.18 -13.12
CA ILE A 11 30.40 -13.88 -12.39
C ILE A 11 30.15 -13.22 -11.02
N PHE A 12 31.19 -12.72 -10.34
CA PHE A 12 31.01 -11.99 -9.08
C PHE A 12 30.37 -10.60 -9.25
N LEU A 13 30.63 -9.90 -10.37
CA LEU A 13 29.93 -8.64 -10.67
C LEU A 13 28.44 -8.83 -11.00
N SER A 14 28.06 -10.02 -11.49
CA SER A 14 26.67 -10.34 -11.83
C SER A 14 25.79 -10.58 -10.59
N ILE A 15 26.40 -10.89 -9.43
CA ILE A 15 25.68 -11.18 -8.18
C ILE A 15 25.40 -9.90 -7.38
N ILE A 16 26.12 -8.81 -7.63
CA ILE A 16 25.96 -7.53 -6.92
C ILE A 16 24.92 -6.62 -7.60
N ALA A 17 24.46 -6.95 -8.81
CA ALA A 17 23.40 -6.24 -9.51
C ALA A 17 21.97 -6.74 -9.20
N TYR A 18 21.76 -7.45 -8.09
CA TYR A 18 20.44 -7.43 -7.42
C TYR A 18 20.27 -6.06 -6.76
N ALA A 19 20.25 -5.01 -7.59
CA ALA A 19 19.91 -3.68 -7.16
C ALA A 19 18.54 -3.76 -6.48
N CYS A 20 18.47 -3.36 -5.21
CA CYS A 20 17.22 -2.90 -4.64
C CYS A 20 16.61 -1.93 -5.65
N ALA A 21 15.49 -2.29 -6.26
CA ALA A 21 14.78 -1.37 -7.13
C ALA A 21 14.41 -0.17 -6.27
N ILE A 22 15.13 0.95 -6.47
CA ILE A 22 14.82 2.23 -5.86
C ILE A 22 13.52 2.68 -6.50
N ILE A 23 12.45 2.71 -5.72
CA ILE A 23 11.17 3.15 -6.24
C ILE A 23 11.04 4.65 -5.93
N SER A 24 11.36 5.48 -6.93
CA SER A 24 11.32 6.93 -6.82
C SER A 24 9.88 7.45 -6.75
N LYS A 25 9.62 8.37 -5.81
CA LYS A 25 8.29 8.98 -5.59
C LYS A 25 7.72 9.71 -6.82
N ASP A 26 8.55 10.09 -7.77
CA ASP A 26 8.15 10.89 -8.93
C ASP A 26 7.32 10.10 -9.97
N ASN A 27 7.29 8.76 -9.88
CA ASN A 27 6.56 7.89 -10.81
C ASN A 27 5.29 7.25 -10.23
N PHE A 28 4.91 7.61 -9.00
CA PHE A 28 3.73 7.06 -8.34
C PHE A 28 2.48 7.88 -8.58
N VAL A 29 1.44 7.19 -9.00
CA VAL A 29 0.09 7.72 -9.02
C VAL A 29 -0.58 7.31 -7.72
N TYR A 30 -0.99 8.28 -6.92
CA TYR A 30 -1.78 8.01 -5.73
C TYR A 30 -3.20 7.58 -6.10
N LEU A 31 -3.57 6.35 -5.73
CA LEU A 31 -4.89 5.79 -6.02
C LEU A 31 -5.91 6.04 -4.90
N GLY A 32 -5.46 6.37 -3.69
CA GLY A 32 -6.33 6.66 -2.56
C GLY A 32 -6.06 5.79 -1.33
N HIS A 33 -6.98 5.89 -0.36
CA HIS A 33 -7.06 5.04 0.82
C HIS A 33 -8.53 4.65 1.09
N PRO A 34 -8.80 3.54 1.79
CA PRO A 34 -10.13 3.22 2.29
C PRO A 34 -10.64 4.34 3.21
N LYS A 35 -11.92 4.72 3.10
CA LYS A 35 -12.52 5.77 3.97
C LYS A 35 -12.44 5.39 5.45
N SER A 36 -12.55 4.10 5.74
CA SER A 36 -12.52 3.52 7.09
C SER A 36 -11.11 3.38 7.66
N TYR A 37 -10.07 3.44 6.83
CA TYR A 37 -8.67 3.31 7.22
C TYR A 37 -7.78 4.26 6.39
N PRO A 38 -7.76 5.56 6.72
CA PRO A 38 -6.98 6.56 5.99
C PRO A 38 -5.47 6.39 6.16
N ASP A 39 -5.05 5.50 7.06
CA ASP A 39 -3.64 5.19 7.30
C ASP A 39 -3.06 4.22 6.27
N TYR A 40 -3.87 3.60 5.40
CA TYR A 40 -3.38 2.67 4.38
C TYR A 40 -3.58 3.23 2.98
N ASN A 41 -2.46 3.60 2.35
CA ASN A 41 -2.41 4.23 1.04
C ASN A 41 -2.07 3.23 -0.05
N ILE A 42 -2.68 3.41 -1.23
CA ILE A 42 -2.36 2.64 -2.42
C ILE A 42 -1.80 3.57 -3.48
N TYR A 43 -0.66 3.17 -4.05
CA TYR A 43 -0.01 3.84 -5.16
C TYR A 43 0.15 2.89 -6.34
N TYR A 44 0.25 3.46 -7.53
CA TYR A 44 0.61 2.74 -8.75
C TYR A 44 1.87 3.32 -9.37
N ASP A 45 2.91 2.50 -9.53
CA ASP A 45 4.11 2.85 -10.28
C ASP A 45 3.87 2.62 -11.77
N LYS A 46 3.93 3.70 -12.54
CA LYS A 46 3.75 3.67 -14.00
C LYS A 46 4.88 2.96 -14.74
N SER A 47 6.09 3.04 -14.21
CA SER A 47 7.31 2.55 -14.87
C SER A 47 7.36 1.03 -14.79
N GLU A 48 7.23 0.51 -13.58
CA GLU A 48 7.33 -0.91 -13.29
C GLU A 48 5.96 -1.62 -13.31
N LYS A 49 4.87 -0.87 -13.53
CA LYS A 49 3.49 -1.35 -13.54
C LYS A 49 3.16 -2.15 -12.28
N MET A 50 3.48 -1.59 -11.12
CA MET A 50 3.30 -2.23 -9.82
C MET A 50 2.40 -1.42 -8.89
N TYR A 51 1.70 -2.14 -8.03
CA TYR A 51 0.92 -1.55 -6.94
C TYR A 51 1.75 -1.56 -5.67
N LEU A 52 1.75 -0.45 -4.96
CA LEU A 52 2.38 -0.30 -3.65
C LEU A 52 1.33 -0.04 -2.59
N PHE A 53 1.41 -0.82 -1.52
CA PHE A 53 0.52 -0.76 -0.37
C PHE A 53 1.32 -0.22 0.81
N ILE A 54 1.19 1.08 1.05
CA ILE A 54 2.06 1.87 1.95
C ILE A 54 1.25 2.36 3.15
N ASP A 55 1.78 2.18 4.36
CA ASP A 55 1.20 2.81 5.56
C ASP A 55 1.54 4.31 5.57
N LYS A 56 0.61 5.15 6.03
CA LYS A 56 0.75 6.62 6.10
C LYS A 56 1.94 7.05 6.95
N ASP A 57 2.29 6.29 7.98
CA ASP A 57 3.46 6.55 8.81
C ASP A 57 4.78 6.11 8.12
N GLY A 58 4.67 5.49 6.94
CA GLY A 58 5.76 4.92 6.17
C GLY A 58 5.83 3.40 6.34
N CYS A 59 6.61 2.74 5.50
CA CYS A 59 6.99 1.36 5.75
C CYS A 59 8.11 1.35 6.77
N PHE A 60 8.12 0.40 7.70
CA PHE A 60 9.13 0.44 8.76
C PHE A 60 10.53 0.36 8.17
N ASP A 61 11.32 1.36 8.56
CA ASP A 61 12.70 1.53 8.21
C ASP A 61 13.52 0.40 8.81
N LYS A 62 14.45 -0.11 8.01
CA LYS A 62 15.57 -0.87 8.52
C LYS A 62 16.81 -0.42 7.78
N ASP A 63 17.71 0.20 8.54
CA ASP A 63 19.17 0.24 8.31
C ASP A 63 19.80 -1.16 8.15
N VAL A 64 19.00 -2.22 8.12
CA VAL A 64 19.39 -3.64 8.08
C VAL A 64 18.59 -4.33 6.96
N ASP A 65 19.15 -5.39 6.37
CA ASP A 65 18.56 -6.23 5.30
C ASP A 65 17.25 -6.97 5.66
N GLY A 66 16.50 -6.49 6.65
CA GLY A 66 15.25 -7.10 7.09
C GLY A 66 14.07 -6.81 6.15
N PRO A 67 13.01 -7.64 6.24
CA PRO A 67 11.78 -7.41 5.49
C PRO A 67 11.06 -6.15 5.97
N GLY A 68 10.47 -5.41 5.04
CA GLY A 68 9.62 -4.24 5.30
C GLY A 68 8.19 -4.62 5.68
N THR A 69 7.39 -3.65 6.15
CA THR A 69 6.02 -3.86 6.67
C THR A 69 4.92 -3.62 5.65
N CYS A 70 5.24 -2.91 4.59
CA CYS A 70 4.39 -2.71 3.43
C CYS A 70 4.64 -3.80 2.39
N PHE A 71 3.87 -3.80 1.31
CA PHE A 71 4.08 -4.75 0.24
C PHE A 71 3.79 -4.16 -1.13
N ALA A 72 4.31 -4.84 -2.14
CA ALA A 72 4.12 -4.55 -3.55
C ALA A 72 3.55 -5.76 -4.28
N LEU A 73 2.75 -5.48 -5.31
CA LEU A 73 2.31 -6.46 -6.30
C LEU A 73 2.80 -5.98 -7.68
N ASN A 74 3.61 -6.78 -8.36
CA ASN A 74 3.93 -6.51 -9.76
C ASN A 74 2.71 -6.76 -10.66
N HIS A 75 2.82 -6.42 -11.94
CA HIS A 75 1.71 -6.54 -12.89
C HIS A 75 1.04 -7.93 -12.90
N LYS A 76 1.83 -9.02 -12.91
CA LYS A 76 1.30 -10.39 -12.94
C LYS A 76 0.59 -10.75 -11.63
N GLU A 77 1.15 -10.33 -10.50
CA GLU A 77 0.57 -10.56 -9.18
C GLU A 77 -0.70 -9.74 -8.98
N ALA A 78 -0.74 -8.52 -9.48
CA ALA A 78 -1.92 -7.68 -9.45
C ALA A 78 -3.03 -8.27 -10.32
N ASP A 79 -2.71 -8.75 -11.52
CA ASP A 79 -3.67 -9.42 -12.39
C ASP A 79 -4.22 -10.70 -11.74
N ASP A 80 -3.37 -11.52 -11.11
CA ASP A 80 -3.80 -12.70 -10.35
C ASP A 80 -4.66 -12.31 -9.13
N PHE A 81 -4.26 -11.26 -8.41
CA PHE A 81 -5.02 -10.76 -7.27
C PHE A 81 -6.42 -10.31 -7.69
N VAL A 82 -6.53 -9.50 -8.74
CA VAL A 82 -7.81 -9.00 -9.28
C VAL A 82 -8.64 -10.13 -9.89
N GLY A 83 -8.02 -11.07 -10.60
CA GLY A 83 -8.74 -12.16 -11.27
C GLY A 83 -9.20 -13.29 -10.33
N ASN A 84 -8.42 -13.60 -9.29
CA ASN A 84 -8.59 -14.84 -8.53
C ASN A 84 -8.79 -14.65 -7.02
N ILE A 85 -8.25 -13.58 -6.43
CA ILE A 85 -8.27 -13.36 -4.97
C ILE A 85 -9.39 -12.39 -4.59
N LEU A 86 -9.41 -11.21 -5.21
CA LEU A 86 -10.36 -10.14 -4.94
C LEU A 86 -11.82 -10.57 -5.14
N PRO A 87 -12.20 -11.33 -6.18
CA PRO A 87 -13.58 -11.80 -6.35
C PRO A 87 -14.03 -12.71 -5.20
N LYS A 88 -13.12 -13.55 -4.68
CA LYS A 88 -13.41 -14.40 -3.51
C LYS A 88 -13.55 -13.58 -2.23
N MET A 89 -12.78 -12.49 -2.11
CA MET A 89 -12.89 -11.56 -0.98
C MET A 89 -14.25 -10.86 -1.00
N LEU A 90 -14.70 -10.43 -2.18
CA LEU A 90 -16.00 -9.79 -2.43
C LEU A 90 -17.18 -10.75 -2.22
N ASP A 91 -17.13 -11.97 -2.76
CA ASP A 91 -18.15 -13.00 -2.56
C ASP A 91 -18.35 -13.31 -1.07
N ARG A 92 -17.24 -13.53 -0.34
CA ARG A 92 -17.31 -13.79 1.10
C ARG A 92 -17.86 -12.58 1.86
N ARG A 93 -17.47 -11.37 1.48
CA ARG A 93 -18.04 -10.13 2.04
C ARG A 93 -19.54 -10.07 1.81
N SER A 94 -20.00 -10.30 0.58
CA SER A 94 -21.42 -10.28 0.23
C SER A 94 -22.23 -11.27 1.08
N LYS A 95 -21.75 -12.51 1.24
CA LYS A 95 -22.39 -13.53 2.09
C LYS A 95 -22.48 -13.12 3.56
N ILE A 96 -21.44 -12.46 4.11
CA ILE A 96 -21.44 -11.97 5.49
C ILE A 96 -22.44 -10.82 5.68
N LEU A 97 -22.57 -9.95 4.65
CA LEU A 97 -23.43 -8.77 4.69
C LEU A 97 -24.87 -9.06 4.27
N GLU A 98 -25.17 -10.27 3.78
CA GLU A 98 -26.54 -10.75 3.58
C GLU A 98 -27.33 -10.61 4.89
N GLU A 99 -28.54 -10.05 4.82
CA GLU A 99 -29.31 -9.62 6.01
C GLU A 99 -29.41 -10.71 7.09
N SER A 100 -29.75 -11.93 6.66
CA SER A 100 -29.91 -13.09 7.54
C SER A 100 -28.63 -13.46 8.32
N ASN A 101 -27.47 -13.32 7.68
CA ASN A 101 -26.16 -13.59 8.28
C ASN A 101 -25.67 -12.41 9.11
N LYS A 102 -25.86 -11.19 8.58
CA LYS A 102 -25.49 -9.93 9.22
C LYS A 102 -26.17 -9.79 10.59
N GLU A 103 -27.48 -10.00 10.66
CA GLU A 103 -28.24 -9.94 11.91
C GLU A 103 -27.74 -10.96 12.94
N LYS A 104 -27.50 -12.21 12.51
CA LYS A 104 -26.96 -13.27 13.37
C LYS A 104 -25.57 -12.90 13.92
N ILE A 105 -24.68 -12.41 13.05
CA ILE A 105 -23.32 -12.02 13.47
C ILE A 105 -23.38 -10.84 14.44
N ILE A 106 -24.20 -9.82 14.17
CA ILE A 106 -24.39 -8.68 15.08
C ILE A 106 -24.90 -9.18 16.44
N LYS A 107 -25.90 -10.06 16.46
CA LYS A 107 -26.43 -10.66 17.68
C LYS A 107 -25.32 -11.36 18.47
N TYR A 108 -24.56 -12.26 17.85
CA TYR A 108 -23.46 -12.96 18.52
C TYR A 108 -22.36 -12.02 19.03
N LEU A 109 -22.01 -10.97 18.27
CA LEU A 109 -21.03 -9.98 18.70
C LEU A 109 -21.53 -9.20 19.94
N LYS A 110 -22.79 -8.79 19.95
CA LYS A 110 -23.41 -8.10 21.10
C LYS A 110 -23.52 -9.02 22.32
N GLU A 111 -24.03 -10.23 22.17
CA GLU A 111 -24.18 -11.23 23.24
C GLU A 111 -22.82 -11.63 23.86
N SER A 112 -21.77 -11.68 23.05
CA SER A 112 -20.41 -11.97 23.54
C SER A 112 -19.64 -10.75 24.05
N ASN A 113 -20.26 -9.56 24.08
CA ASN A 113 -19.63 -8.29 24.41
C ASN A 113 -18.35 -8.01 23.58
N ARG A 114 -18.38 -8.34 22.28
CA ARG A 114 -17.26 -8.16 21.34
C ARG A 114 -17.63 -7.14 20.27
N ASN A 115 -16.67 -6.27 19.93
CA ASN A 115 -16.84 -5.31 18.82
C ASN A 115 -16.39 -5.85 17.46
N ALA A 116 -15.66 -6.97 17.45
CA ALA A 116 -15.14 -7.58 16.23
C ALA A 116 -14.86 -9.06 16.42
N VAL A 117 -14.85 -9.80 15.32
CA VAL A 117 -14.33 -11.17 15.22
C VAL A 117 -13.24 -11.22 14.15
N THR A 118 -12.19 -11.97 14.44
CA THR A 118 -11.08 -12.21 13.51
C THR A 118 -11.00 -13.70 13.20
N LYS A 119 -11.00 -14.06 11.92
CA LYS A 119 -10.85 -15.44 11.44
C LYS A 119 -9.61 -15.52 10.57
N VAL A 120 -8.68 -16.41 10.91
CA VAL A 120 -7.53 -16.70 10.05
C VAL A 120 -8.03 -17.32 8.75
N ILE A 121 -7.51 -16.86 7.62
CA ILE A 121 -7.79 -17.44 6.31
C ILE A 121 -6.57 -18.26 5.89
N ASP A 122 -6.81 -19.44 5.32
CA ASP A 122 -5.74 -20.19 4.69
C ASP A 122 -5.15 -19.37 3.53
N THR A 123 -3.84 -19.16 3.62
CA THR A 123 -3.03 -18.36 2.71
C THR A 123 -1.81 -19.14 2.26
N THR A 124 -1.86 -20.46 2.39
CA THR A 124 -0.79 -21.37 1.97
C THR A 124 -0.40 -21.08 0.53
N GLY A 125 0.87 -20.76 0.31
CA GLY A 125 1.43 -20.44 -1.01
C GLY A 125 1.32 -18.97 -1.44
N ILE A 126 0.58 -18.11 -0.74
CA ILE A 126 0.53 -16.69 -1.04
C ILE A 126 1.77 -16.01 -0.48
N LYS A 127 2.54 -15.38 -1.37
CA LYS A 127 3.74 -14.62 -1.02
C LYS A 127 3.69 -13.23 -1.64
N VAL A 128 4.13 -12.24 -0.88
CA VAL A 128 4.21 -10.84 -1.34
C VAL A 128 5.65 -10.35 -1.30
N THR A 129 5.96 -9.34 -2.11
CA THR A 129 7.23 -8.63 -2.08
C THR A 129 7.12 -7.50 -1.06
N PRO A 130 7.88 -7.51 0.05
CA PRO A 130 7.83 -6.43 1.02
C PRO A 130 8.40 -5.14 0.45
N VAL A 131 7.91 -4.02 0.97
CA VAL A 131 8.45 -2.68 0.72
C VAL A 131 8.98 -2.14 2.03
N LYS A 132 10.20 -1.63 2.02
CA LYS A 132 10.83 -0.92 3.14
C LYS A 132 11.02 0.55 2.82
N ASP A 133 10.98 1.40 3.84
CA ASP A 133 11.45 2.77 3.72
C ASP A 133 12.95 2.77 3.98
N ILE A 134 13.67 3.67 3.31
CA ILE A 134 15.03 4.04 3.66
C ILE A 134 15.17 5.57 3.59
N GLU A 135 16.05 6.13 4.43
CA GLU A 135 16.44 7.52 4.34
C GLU A 135 17.76 7.65 3.56
N VAL A 136 17.74 8.39 2.45
CA VAL A 136 18.93 8.67 1.64
C VAL A 136 18.99 10.18 1.45
N ASP A 137 20.10 10.80 1.87
CA ASP A 137 20.33 12.24 1.79
C ASP A 137 19.18 13.07 2.40
N GLY A 138 18.65 12.64 3.55
CA GLY A 138 17.53 13.30 4.23
C GLY A 138 16.17 13.11 3.55
N LYS A 139 16.08 12.22 2.54
CA LYS A 139 14.83 11.94 1.81
C LYS A 139 14.39 10.50 2.00
N LYS A 140 13.14 10.32 2.44
CA LYS A 140 12.47 9.00 2.48
C LYS A 140 12.23 8.44 1.08
N GLN A 141 12.80 7.27 0.80
CA GLN A 141 12.61 6.47 -0.41
C GLN A 141 11.96 5.11 -0.07
N TYR A 142 11.27 4.50 -1.03
CA TYR A 142 10.68 3.17 -0.89
C TYR A 142 11.46 2.16 -1.73
N HIS A 143 11.76 0.99 -1.16
CA HIS A 143 12.61 -0.02 -1.80
C HIS A 143 11.95 -1.40 -1.72
N LEU A 144 11.99 -2.13 -2.84
CA LEU A 144 11.58 -3.53 -2.86
C LEU A 144 12.61 -4.41 -2.17
N VAL A 145 12.15 -5.27 -1.26
CA VAL A 145 12.99 -6.32 -0.68
C VAL A 145 13.11 -7.46 -1.70
N SER A 146 14.33 -7.94 -1.94
CA SER A 146 14.66 -8.91 -3.02
C SER A 146 13.96 -10.27 -2.91
N ARG A 147 13.31 -10.57 -1.78
CA ARG A 147 12.67 -11.86 -1.50
C ARG A 147 11.18 -11.69 -1.26
N LYS A 148 10.40 -12.69 -1.67
CA LYS A 148 8.98 -12.80 -1.34
C LYS A 148 8.77 -13.52 0.00
N TYR A 149 7.79 -13.07 0.76
CA TYR A 149 7.50 -13.58 2.10
C TYR A 149 6.08 -14.12 2.17
N ASN A 150 5.91 -15.22 2.91
CA ASN A 150 4.59 -15.74 3.24
C ASN A 150 3.80 -14.69 4.01
N VAL A 151 2.52 -14.58 3.69
CA VAL A 151 1.59 -13.69 4.39
C VAL A 151 0.62 -14.50 5.25
N LYS A 152 0.19 -13.89 6.34
CA LYS A 152 -0.99 -14.32 7.09
C LYS A 152 -2.09 -13.32 6.83
N VAL A 153 -3.21 -13.78 6.28
CA VAL A 153 -4.40 -12.95 6.08
C VAL A 153 -5.47 -13.35 7.10
N ASN A 154 -6.08 -12.35 7.73
CA ASN A 154 -7.23 -12.57 8.59
C ASN A 154 -8.44 -11.81 8.05
N LEU A 155 -9.59 -12.49 8.02
CA LEU A 155 -10.89 -11.85 7.86
C LEU A 155 -11.25 -11.15 9.17
N ARG A 156 -11.56 -9.86 9.11
CA ARG A 156 -12.03 -9.07 10.25
C ARG A 156 -13.45 -8.61 9.98
N ILE A 157 -14.37 -9.01 10.84
CA ILE A 157 -15.76 -8.55 10.82
C ILE A 157 -15.96 -7.66 12.05
N ILE A 158 -16.37 -6.42 11.83
CA ILE A 158 -16.36 -5.36 12.86
C ILE A 158 -17.76 -4.74 12.93
N LEU A 159 -18.29 -4.57 14.14
CA LEU A 159 -19.50 -3.75 14.34
C LEU A 159 -19.20 -2.31 13.95
N ASP A 160 -19.96 -1.78 12.99
CA ASP A 160 -19.87 -0.38 12.63
C ASP A 160 -20.67 0.48 13.61
N LYS A 161 -19.94 1.31 14.35
CA LYS A 161 -20.51 2.27 15.30
C LYS A 161 -20.71 3.66 14.70
N ALA A 162 -20.28 3.89 13.46
CA ALA A 162 -20.45 5.17 12.78
C ALA A 162 -21.91 5.44 12.36
N GLY A 163 -22.77 4.41 12.37
CA GLY A 163 -24.22 4.50 12.11
C GLY A 163 -25.08 4.06 13.31
N LYS A 164 -26.25 3.48 13.06
CA LYS A 164 -27.20 3.00 14.10
C LYS A 164 -26.69 1.80 14.96
N GLY A 165 -25.39 1.50 14.95
CA GLY A 165 -24.82 0.35 15.68
C GLY A 165 -25.33 -1.02 15.22
N ASN A 166 -25.88 -1.08 14.00
CA ASN A 166 -26.54 -2.25 13.41
C ASN A 166 -25.94 -2.63 12.05
N ASP A 167 -24.72 -2.21 11.75
CA ASP A 167 -24.06 -2.57 10.49
C ASP A 167 -22.73 -3.27 10.74
N LEU A 168 -22.25 -3.98 9.73
CA LEU A 168 -20.99 -4.71 9.76
C LEU A 168 -20.02 -4.17 8.71
N ARG A 169 -18.76 -4.07 9.10
CA ARG A 169 -17.64 -3.87 8.19
C ARG A 169 -16.85 -5.16 8.05
N VAL A 170 -16.48 -5.51 6.83
CA VAL A 170 -15.71 -6.70 6.50
C VAL A 170 -14.43 -6.31 5.81
N LEU A 171 -13.30 -6.64 6.43
CA LEU A 171 -11.96 -6.28 5.98
C LEU A 171 -11.04 -7.47 6.03
N TYR A 172 -9.90 -7.36 5.36
CA TYR A 172 -8.85 -8.36 5.39
C TYR A 172 -7.58 -7.70 5.94
N SER A 173 -7.01 -8.26 7.01
CA SER A 173 -5.73 -7.78 7.54
C SER A 173 -4.61 -8.68 7.06
N LEU A 174 -3.64 -8.10 6.37
CA LEU A 174 -2.45 -8.77 5.88
C LEU A 174 -1.28 -8.53 6.85
N LYS A 175 -0.66 -9.62 7.31
CA LYS A 175 0.51 -9.61 8.19
C LYS A 175 1.65 -10.37 7.53
N ILE A 176 2.85 -9.81 7.54
CA ILE A 176 4.10 -10.49 7.13
C ILE A 176 4.80 -10.94 8.43
N PRO A 177 4.72 -12.23 8.82
CA PRO A 177 5.10 -12.66 10.18
C PRO A 177 6.54 -12.33 10.57
N GLY A 178 7.51 -12.55 9.69
CA GLY A 178 8.94 -12.27 9.94
C GLY A 178 9.29 -10.78 10.11
N VAL A 179 8.30 -9.89 10.07
CA VAL A 179 8.48 -8.44 10.27
C VAL A 179 7.97 -8.00 11.64
N ILE A 180 6.89 -8.61 12.16
CA ILE A 180 6.13 -8.12 13.32
C ILE A 180 6.71 -8.57 14.67
N ASP A 181 7.65 -9.52 14.68
CA ASP A 181 8.21 -10.06 15.92
C ASP A 181 9.31 -9.17 16.54
N MET A 182 9.43 -7.90 16.11
CA MET A 182 10.36 -6.94 16.74
C MET A 182 9.74 -6.38 18.03
N PRO A 183 10.29 -6.70 19.21
CA PRO A 183 9.62 -6.54 20.50
C PRO A 183 9.35 -5.08 20.93
N ASN A 184 9.98 -4.10 20.27
CA ASN A 184 9.89 -2.69 20.65
C ASN A 184 9.03 -1.86 19.69
N ILE A 185 8.42 -2.47 18.67
CA ILE A 185 7.70 -1.75 17.63
C ILE A 185 6.32 -2.40 17.41
N SER A 186 5.25 -1.64 17.73
CA SER A 186 3.88 -2.08 17.48
C SER A 186 3.54 -1.96 15.99
N LEU A 187 3.81 -3.02 15.23
CA LEU A 187 3.46 -3.11 13.81
C LEU A 187 2.00 -3.50 13.62
N LYS A 188 1.23 -2.61 12.99
CA LYS A 188 -0.14 -2.89 12.59
C LYS A 188 -0.15 -3.68 11.27
N PRO A 189 -1.08 -4.64 11.10
CA PRO A 189 -1.24 -5.32 9.82
C PRO A 189 -1.89 -4.39 8.80
N PHE A 190 -1.50 -4.51 7.54
CA PHE A 190 -2.09 -3.72 6.46
C PHE A 190 -3.56 -4.10 6.26
N MET A 191 -4.47 -3.12 6.24
CA MET A 191 -5.90 -3.40 6.04
C MET A 191 -6.29 -3.26 4.57
N LEU A 192 -6.97 -4.29 4.09
CA LEU A 192 -7.50 -4.40 2.74
C LEU A 192 -9.01 -4.36 2.81
N ASP A 193 -9.59 -3.33 2.21
CA ASP A 193 -11.02 -3.20 1.99
C ASP A 193 -11.35 -3.68 0.57
N PRO A 194 -12.03 -4.84 0.40
CA PRO A 194 -12.27 -5.41 -0.92
C PRO A 194 -13.04 -4.48 -1.87
N GLU A 195 -14.01 -3.71 -1.35
CA GLU A 195 -14.82 -2.82 -2.18
C GLU A 195 -14.00 -1.62 -2.65
N PHE A 196 -13.12 -1.11 -1.77
CA PHE A 196 -12.16 -0.08 -2.16
C PHE A 196 -11.20 -0.59 -3.24
N LEU A 197 -10.64 -1.79 -3.05
CA LEU A 197 -9.68 -2.39 -3.98
C LEU A 197 -10.27 -2.64 -5.36
N ASP A 198 -11.51 -3.15 -5.42
CA ASP A 198 -12.24 -3.40 -6.67
C ASP A 198 -12.36 -2.14 -7.53
N ARG A 199 -12.61 -1.00 -6.87
CA ARG A 199 -12.69 0.29 -7.55
C ARG A 199 -11.33 0.80 -8.02
N VAL A 200 -10.30 0.74 -7.18
CA VAL A 200 -9.03 1.45 -7.45
C VAL A 200 -8.01 0.63 -8.24
N MET A 201 -8.13 -0.70 -8.24
CA MET A 201 -7.27 -1.58 -9.03
C MET A 201 -7.76 -1.76 -10.48
N ASP A 202 -8.76 -0.99 -10.89
CA ASP A 202 -9.25 -0.94 -12.26
C ASP A 202 -8.39 -0.05 -13.18
N LYS A 203 -8.21 -0.47 -14.44
CA LYS A 203 -7.37 0.23 -15.43
C LYS A 203 -7.92 1.62 -15.79
N LYS A 204 -9.24 1.81 -15.80
CA LYS A 204 -9.84 3.14 -16.03
C LYS A 204 -9.59 4.04 -14.84
N TYR A 205 -9.73 3.54 -13.62
CA TYR A 205 -9.45 4.32 -12.42
C TYR A 205 -8.00 4.83 -12.38
N ILE A 206 -7.03 3.99 -12.75
CA ILE A 206 -5.62 4.38 -12.82
C ILE A 206 -5.43 5.54 -13.81
N LYS A 207 -5.98 5.42 -15.03
CA LYS A 207 -5.91 6.50 -16.04
C LYS A 207 -6.54 7.81 -15.56
N ASP A 208 -7.68 7.71 -14.88
CA ASP A 208 -8.35 8.89 -14.33
C ASP A 208 -7.49 9.52 -13.22
N ALA A 209 -6.82 8.71 -12.39
CA ALA A 209 -5.90 9.19 -11.36
C ALA A 209 -4.67 9.87 -11.95
N GLU A 210 -4.08 9.30 -13.00
CA GLU A 210 -2.98 9.90 -13.77
C GLU A 210 -3.36 11.27 -14.33
N GLN A 211 -4.55 11.37 -14.93
CA GLN A 211 -5.04 12.62 -15.50
C GLN A 211 -5.26 13.68 -14.42
N ARG A 212 -5.86 13.30 -13.28
CA ARG A 212 -6.02 14.22 -12.13
C ARG A 212 -4.68 14.73 -11.62
N GLU A 213 -3.69 13.86 -11.50
CA GLU A 213 -2.36 14.25 -11.04
C GLU A 213 -1.67 15.23 -12.00
N LYS A 214 -1.75 14.96 -13.32
CA LYS A 214 -1.22 15.86 -14.35
C LYS A 214 -1.90 17.24 -14.28
N SER A 215 -3.22 17.29 -14.20
CA SER A 215 -3.98 18.55 -14.09
C SER A 215 -3.61 19.33 -12.83
N ASN A 216 -3.49 18.65 -11.68
CA ASN A 216 -3.09 19.26 -10.42
C ASN A 216 -1.66 19.83 -10.50
N LEU A 217 -0.73 19.13 -11.16
CA LEU A 217 0.63 19.61 -11.36
C LEU A 217 0.66 20.88 -12.24
N GLU A 218 -0.10 20.89 -13.33
CA GLU A 218 -0.23 22.06 -14.21
C GLU A 218 -0.84 23.25 -13.47
N GLN A 219 -1.88 23.02 -12.66
CA GLN A 219 -2.48 24.06 -11.82
C GLN A 219 -1.46 24.62 -10.82
N ARG A 220 -0.73 23.77 -10.08
CA ARG A 220 0.31 24.20 -9.13
C ARG A 220 1.42 25.01 -9.81
N LYS A 221 1.80 24.67 -11.04
CA LYS A 221 2.76 25.45 -11.83
C LYS A 221 2.23 26.86 -12.14
N LYS A 222 0.96 26.96 -12.57
CA LYS A 222 0.29 28.25 -12.82
C LYS A 222 0.18 29.09 -11.55
N GLU A 223 -0.20 28.49 -10.42
CA GLU A 223 -0.28 29.16 -9.13
C GLU A 223 1.09 29.69 -8.67
N LYS A 224 2.15 28.87 -8.77
CA LYS A 224 3.53 29.32 -8.47
C LYS A 224 3.96 30.48 -9.35
N GLN A 225 3.60 30.47 -10.64
CA GLN A 225 3.91 31.56 -11.54
C GLN A 225 3.17 32.85 -11.14
N LYS A 226 1.86 32.78 -10.89
CA LYS A 226 1.08 33.92 -10.41
C LYS A 226 1.60 34.48 -9.09
N PHE A 227 2.05 33.61 -8.19
CA PHE A 227 2.65 34.02 -6.93
C PHE A 227 3.98 34.75 -7.12
N LYS A 228 4.82 34.31 -8.08
CA LYS A 228 6.04 35.05 -8.47
C LYS A 228 5.71 36.42 -9.07
N GLU A 229 4.70 36.49 -9.94
CA GLU A 229 4.24 37.75 -10.54
C GLU A 229 3.71 38.71 -9.46
N LEU A 230 2.93 38.20 -8.51
CA LEU A 230 2.46 38.96 -7.34
C LEU A 230 3.64 39.48 -6.52
N ASN A 231 4.58 38.63 -6.13
CA ASN A 231 5.74 39.06 -5.34
C ASN A 231 6.55 40.13 -6.07
N HIS A 232 6.80 39.94 -7.37
CA HIS A 232 7.48 40.95 -8.18
C HIS A 232 6.72 42.28 -8.25
N TYR A 233 5.39 42.24 -8.30
CA TYR A 233 4.56 43.45 -8.22
C TYR A 233 4.68 44.12 -6.85
N LEU A 234 4.61 43.37 -5.76
CA LEU A 234 4.75 43.88 -4.40
C LEU A 234 6.14 44.50 -4.20
N ASP A 235 7.22 43.81 -4.58
CA ASP A 235 8.61 44.27 -4.37
C ASP A 235 8.95 45.55 -5.15
N ASN A 236 8.33 45.77 -6.31
CA ASN A 236 8.66 46.91 -7.19
C ASN A 236 7.68 48.07 -7.13
N ASN A 237 6.42 47.84 -6.72
CA ASN A 237 5.38 48.88 -6.72
C ASN A 237 4.90 49.25 -5.33
N LEU A 238 5.25 48.46 -4.32
CA LEU A 238 5.06 48.79 -2.92
C LEU A 238 6.45 48.87 -2.28
N GLU A 239 7.17 49.97 -2.53
CA GLU A 239 8.27 50.35 -1.64
C GLU A 239 7.70 50.47 -0.22
N VAL A 240 7.93 49.47 0.62
CA VAL A 240 7.86 49.66 2.06
C VAL A 240 9.09 50.48 2.43
N LYS A 241 8.93 51.81 2.45
CA LYS A 241 9.86 52.70 3.15
C LYS A 241 9.84 52.40 4.65
#